data_AF-A0A947RES7-F1
#
_entry.id   AF-A0A947RES7-F1
#
_cell.length_a   1.000
_cell.length_b   1.000
_cell.length_c   1.000
_cell.angle_alpha   90.00
_cell.angle_beta   90.00
_cell.angle_gamma   90.00
#
_symmetry.space_group_name_H-M   'P 1'
#
loop_
_entity.id
_entity.type
_entity.pdbx_description
1 polymer ?
#
loop_
_entity_poly.entity_id
_entity_poly.type
_entity_poly.pdbx_seq_one_letter_code
_entity_poly.pdbx_strand_id
1 'polypeptide(L)'
;MANAEQIKSLIRSHFDDDEERFFSIALQVAAYEAQQGHGALAQEIRKIIDKKRRDKRIVEVRFPNELAGLVLPEKSDVSKSRLIIPTSLKDRINRIIHEYRQQSKLKSHGLKHRRKIMLIGPPGTGKTMTAKVLAHELRLNLLTIQVDKLVTKFMGETSAK
;
A
#
# COMPACT_ATOMS: atom_id res chain seq x y z
N MET A 1 -2.73 32.52 -21.13
CA MET A 1 -3.24 33.06 -19.85
C MET A 1 -4.25 32.09 -19.25
N ALA A 2 -3.80 31.14 -18.43
CA ALA A 2 -4.66 30.18 -17.71
C ALA A 2 -4.11 29.80 -16.32
N ASN A 3 -3.04 30.46 -15.86
CA ASN A 3 -2.25 29.99 -14.70
C ASN A 3 -2.88 30.37 -13.35
N ALA A 4 -3.50 31.55 -13.23
CA ALA A 4 -4.06 32.02 -11.95
C ALA A 4 -5.26 31.20 -11.45
N GLU A 5 -6.16 30.79 -12.35
CA GLU A 5 -7.32 29.97 -12.00
C GLU A 5 -6.93 28.51 -11.71
N GLN A 6 -5.91 27.97 -12.40
CA GLN A 6 -5.37 26.64 -12.12
C GLN A 6 -4.69 26.59 -10.75
N ILE A 7 -3.91 27.61 -10.37
CA ILE A 7 -3.28 27.72 -9.05
C ILE A 7 -4.33 27.84 -7.94
N LYS A 8 -5.35 28.70 -8.12
CA LYS A 8 -6.46 28.81 -7.15
C LYS A 8 -7.20 27.48 -7.00
N SER A 9 -7.44 26.78 -8.11
CA SER A 9 -8.15 25.49 -8.10
C SER A 9 -7.31 24.39 -7.45
N LEU A 10 -5.99 24.38 -7.67
CA LEU A 10 -5.04 23.50 -6.96
C LEU A 10 -5.11 23.72 -5.45
N ILE A 11 -5.00 24.97 -5.01
CA ILE A 11 -5.03 25.33 -3.59
C ILE A 11 -6.37 24.92 -2.97
N ARG A 12 -7.51 25.22 -3.62
CA ARG A 12 -8.84 24.81 -3.15
C ARG A 12 -8.98 23.29 -3.05
N SER A 13 -8.58 22.55 -4.08
CA SER A 13 -8.65 21.08 -4.07
C SER A 13 -7.80 20.45 -2.96
N HIS A 14 -6.72 21.10 -2.52
CA HIS A 14 -5.93 20.64 -1.37
C HIS A 14 -6.67 20.84 -0.04
N PHE A 15 -7.36 21.97 0.13
CA PHE A 15 -8.14 22.24 1.34
C PHE A 15 -9.43 21.43 1.42
N ASP A 16 -10.01 21.08 0.27
CA ASP A 16 -11.23 20.27 0.17
C ASP A 16 -10.96 18.74 0.27
N ASP A 17 -9.71 18.33 0.49
CA ASP A 17 -9.25 16.92 0.52
C ASP A 17 -9.57 16.12 -0.78
N ASP A 18 -9.86 16.83 -1.88
CA ASP A 18 -10.18 16.28 -3.20
C ASP A 18 -8.90 16.10 -4.04
N GLU A 19 -8.14 15.07 -3.68
CA GLU A 19 -6.87 14.77 -4.33
C GLU A 19 -7.01 14.32 -5.80
N GLU A 20 -8.14 13.72 -6.19
CA GLU A 20 -8.34 13.35 -7.60
C GLU A 20 -8.40 14.60 -8.48
N ARG A 21 -9.14 15.61 -8.03
CA ARG A 21 -9.20 16.91 -8.68
C ARG A 21 -7.86 17.62 -8.65
N PHE A 22 -7.13 17.56 -7.53
CA PHE A 22 -5.77 18.10 -7.42
C PHE A 22 -4.84 17.51 -8.48
N PHE A 23 -4.80 16.17 -8.61
CA PHE A 23 -3.94 15.51 -9.60
C PHE A 23 -4.37 15.79 -11.04
N SER A 24 -5.68 15.89 -11.29
CA SER A 24 -6.20 16.25 -12.62
C SER A 24 -5.72 17.64 -13.04
N ILE A 25 -5.86 18.64 -12.16
CA ILE A 25 -5.41 20.02 -12.44
C ILE A 25 -3.89 20.07 -12.57
N ALA A 26 -3.14 19.39 -11.70
CA ALA A 26 -1.68 19.35 -11.78
C ALA A 26 -1.16 18.71 -13.08
N LEU A 27 -1.83 17.67 -13.59
CA LEU A 27 -1.52 17.06 -14.88
C LEU A 27 -1.86 17.97 -16.06
N GLN A 28 -2.95 18.74 -15.97
CA GLN A 28 -3.30 19.75 -16.97
C GLN A 28 -2.25 20.87 -17.02
N VAL A 29 -1.77 21.34 -15.87
CA VAL A 29 -0.67 22.31 -15.79
C VAL A 29 0.60 21.74 -16.43
N ALA A 30 0.98 20.51 -16.09
CA ALA A 30 2.14 19.86 -16.71
C ALA A 30 2.01 19.72 -18.23
N ALA A 31 0.83 19.39 -18.75
CA ALA A 31 0.58 19.29 -20.18
C ALA A 31 0.68 20.65 -20.89
N TYR A 32 0.16 21.71 -20.26
CA TYR A 32 0.26 23.07 -20.78
C TYR A 32 1.72 23.54 -20.83
N GLU A 33 2.50 23.35 -19.76
CA GLU A 33 3.91 23.71 -19.73
C GLU A 33 4.74 22.96 -20.78
N ALA A 34 4.42 21.68 -21.04
CA ALA A 34 5.05 20.92 -22.12
C ALA A 34 4.79 21.52 -23.51
N GLN A 35 3.56 22.00 -23.76
CA GLN A 35 3.19 22.63 -25.04
C GLN A 35 3.83 24.01 -25.23
N GLN A 36 4.14 24.72 -24.16
CA GLN A 36 4.83 26.02 -24.19
C GLN A 36 6.36 25.88 -24.35
N GLY A 37 6.88 24.66 -24.49
CA GLY A 37 8.31 24.39 -24.64
C GLY A 37 9.05 24.15 -23.33
N HIS A 38 8.37 24.24 -22.17
CA HIS A 38 8.94 23.93 -20.86
C HIS A 38 8.86 22.42 -20.54
N GLY A 39 9.40 21.59 -21.43
CA GLY A 39 9.33 20.13 -21.31
C GLY A 39 9.97 19.57 -20.05
N ALA A 40 11.06 20.19 -19.55
CA ALA A 40 11.75 19.77 -18.34
C ALA A 40 10.85 19.94 -17.09
N LEU A 41 10.23 21.10 -16.94
CA LEU A 41 9.30 21.41 -15.84
C LEU A 41 8.10 20.47 -15.86
N ALA A 42 7.53 20.22 -17.05
CA ALA A 42 6.42 19.28 -17.22
C ALA A 42 6.77 17.85 -16.78
N GLN A 43 7.99 17.39 -17.06
CA GLN A 43 8.46 16.08 -16.60
C GLN A 43 8.65 16.04 -15.08
N GLU A 44 9.18 17.10 -14.47
CA GLU A 44 9.33 17.17 -13.01
C GLU A 44 7.97 17.10 -12.30
N ILE A 45 6.98 17.88 -12.77
CA ILE A 45 5.62 17.87 -12.20
C ILE A 45 5.01 16.47 -12.30
N ARG A 46 5.12 15.80 -13.46
CA ARG A 46 4.66 14.41 -13.64
C ARG A 46 5.36 13.45 -12.70
N LYS A 47 6.68 13.57 -12.53
CA LYS A 47 7.47 12.70 -11.64
C LYS A 47 7.02 12.84 -10.18
N ILE A 48 6.71 14.05 -9.72
CA ILE A 48 6.18 14.31 -8.37
C ILE A 48 4.80 13.65 -8.19
N ILE A 49 3.89 13.86 -9.16
CA ILE A 49 2.53 13.28 -9.15
C ILE A 49 2.60 11.75 -9.14
N ASP A 50 3.43 11.15 -10.00
CA ASP A 50 3.57 9.69 -10.09
C ASP A 50 4.17 9.08 -8.84
N LYS A 51 5.11 9.76 -8.17
CA LYS A 51 5.65 9.33 -6.88
C LYS A 51 4.56 9.30 -5.82
N LYS A 52 3.78 10.38 -5.68
CA LYS A 52 2.66 10.48 -4.73
C LYS A 52 1.53 9.48 -5.02
N ARG A 53 1.14 9.29 -6.29
CA ARG A 53 0.15 8.27 -6.70
C ARG A 53 0.62 6.84 -6.41
N ARG A 54 1.91 6.54 -6.59
CA ARG A 54 2.48 5.24 -6.20
C ARG A 54 2.44 5.05 -4.68
N ASP A 55 2.75 6.09 -3.92
CA ASP A 55 2.63 6.08 -2.46
C ASP A 55 1.19 5.93 -1.97
N LYS A 56 0.18 6.33 -2.77
CA LYS A 56 -1.26 6.22 -2.44
C LYS A 56 -1.96 4.94 -2.91
N ARG A 57 -1.40 4.19 -3.88
CA ARG A 57 -1.88 2.82 -4.21
C ARG A 57 -1.80 1.88 -3.00
N ILE A 58 -0.98 2.26 -2.05
CA ILE A 58 -0.99 1.75 -0.70
C ILE A 58 -2.26 2.30 -0.03
N VAL A 59 -3.32 1.48 0.01
CA VAL A 59 -4.56 1.82 0.72
C VAL A 59 -4.22 2.16 2.16
N GLU A 60 -4.33 3.44 2.52
CA GLU A 60 -4.30 3.88 3.91
C GLU A 60 -5.63 3.46 4.53
N VAL A 61 -5.64 2.25 5.09
CA VAL A 61 -6.79 1.71 5.79
C VAL A 61 -6.97 2.55 7.05
N ARG A 62 -7.92 3.48 7.03
CA ARG A 62 -8.33 4.20 8.24
C ARG A 62 -9.08 3.23 9.15
N PHE A 63 -8.53 2.98 10.33
CA PHE A 63 -9.18 2.17 11.34
C PHE A 63 -10.06 3.07 12.23
N PRO A 64 -11.17 2.54 12.77
CA PRO A 64 -11.90 3.20 13.84
C PRO A 64 -10.97 3.57 14.99
N ASN A 65 -11.26 4.68 15.69
CA ASN A 65 -10.45 5.16 16.82
C ASN A 65 -10.27 4.10 17.92
N GLU A 66 -11.24 3.20 18.07
CA GLU A 66 -11.17 2.06 18.99
C GLU A 66 -10.04 1.08 18.68
N LEU A 67 -9.59 0.99 17.43
CA LEU A 67 -8.49 0.12 17.00
C LEU A 67 -7.15 0.86 16.90
N ALA A 68 -7.12 2.16 17.24
CA ALA A 68 -5.90 2.94 17.27
C ALA A 68 -4.89 2.31 18.24
N GLY A 69 -3.66 2.08 17.78
CA GLY A 69 -2.60 1.44 18.55
C GLY A 69 -2.70 -0.09 18.68
N LEU A 70 -3.79 -0.73 18.22
CA LEU A 70 -3.92 -2.19 18.13
C LEU A 70 -3.52 -2.75 16.77
N VAL A 71 -3.80 -1.97 15.72
CA VAL A 71 -3.36 -2.27 14.35
C VAL A 71 -2.21 -1.34 14.00
N LEU A 72 -1.05 -1.93 13.71
CA LEU A 72 0.17 -1.22 13.37
C LEU A 72 0.39 -1.32 11.86
N PRO A 73 0.11 -0.25 11.09
CA PRO A 73 0.47 -0.21 9.68
C PRO A 73 1.98 -0.04 9.53
N GLU A 74 2.60 -0.90 8.72
CA GLU A 74 4.01 -0.87 8.39
C GLU A 74 4.19 -0.95 6.87
N LYS A 75 4.98 -0.04 6.30
CA LYS A 75 5.55 -0.22 4.96
C LYS A 75 6.78 -1.09 5.11
N SER A 76 6.78 -2.25 4.44
CA SER A 76 7.95 -3.12 4.44
C SER A 76 8.89 -2.76 3.30
N ASP A 77 10.17 -2.60 3.60
CA ASP A 77 11.30 -2.41 2.68
C ASP A 77 12.18 -3.67 2.60
N VAL A 78 11.74 -4.78 3.19
CA VAL A 78 12.53 -6.00 3.29
C VAL A 78 12.48 -6.74 1.97
N SER A 79 13.58 -6.65 1.21
CA SER A 79 13.75 -7.41 -0.02
C SER A 79 13.79 -8.92 0.23
N LYS A 80 13.22 -9.67 -0.71
CA LYS A 80 13.23 -11.14 -0.72
C LYS A 80 14.63 -11.75 -0.73
N SER A 81 15.65 -11.04 -1.22
CA SER A 81 17.04 -11.50 -1.18
C SER A 81 17.59 -11.70 0.24
N ARG A 82 16.99 -11.03 1.24
CA ARG A 82 17.34 -11.20 2.66
C ARG A 82 16.81 -12.50 3.26
N LEU A 83 15.93 -13.21 2.56
CA LEU A 83 15.30 -14.43 3.04
C LEU A 83 16.15 -15.65 2.66
N ILE A 84 16.92 -16.18 3.60
CA ILE A 84 17.70 -17.42 3.43
C ILE A 84 16.83 -18.60 3.84
N ILE A 85 16.34 -19.35 2.85
CA ILE A 85 15.43 -20.47 3.06
C ILE A 85 15.71 -21.62 2.08
N PRO A 86 15.30 -22.86 2.40
CA PRO A 86 15.39 -23.99 1.48
C PRO A 86 14.63 -23.72 0.17
N THR A 87 15.11 -24.30 -0.93
CA THR A 87 14.53 -24.14 -2.26
C THR A 87 13.04 -24.49 -2.29
N SER A 88 12.65 -25.57 -1.60
CA SER A 88 11.25 -25.99 -1.49
C SER A 88 10.34 -24.91 -0.88
N LEU A 89 10.82 -24.17 0.11
CA LEU A 89 10.06 -23.08 0.72
C LEU A 89 10.06 -21.83 -0.17
N LYS A 90 11.18 -21.58 -0.87
CA LYS A 90 11.30 -20.48 -1.83
C LYS A 90 10.28 -20.63 -2.95
N ASP A 91 10.10 -21.85 -3.47
CA ASP A 91 9.14 -22.15 -4.51
C ASP A 91 7.69 -21.98 -4.04
N ARG A 92 7.39 -22.38 -2.80
CA ARG A 92 6.07 -22.14 -2.18
C ARG A 92 5.75 -20.65 -2.06
N ILE A 93 6.72 -19.84 -1.63
CA ILE A 93 6.57 -18.38 -1.54
C ILE A 93 6.40 -17.76 -2.94
N ASN A 94 7.22 -18.19 -3.91
CA ASN A 94 7.11 -17.75 -5.30
C ASN A 94 5.73 -18.01 -5.88
N ARG A 95 5.17 -19.19 -5.61
CA ARG A 95 3.84 -19.58 -6.05
C ARG A 95 2.77 -18.67 -5.46
N ILE A 96 2.85 -18.35 -4.17
CA ILE A 96 1.93 -17.41 -3.51
C ILE A 96 1.98 -16.04 -4.20
N ILE A 97 3.18 -15.51 -4.43
CA ILE A 97 3.37 -14.20 -5.08
C ILE A 97 2.79 -14.21 -6.49
N HIS A 98 3.07 -15.26 -7.25
CA HIS A 98 2.60 -15.42 -8.61
C HIS A 98 1.07 -15.51 -8.71
N GLU A 99 0.45 -16.34 -7.87
CA GLU A 99 -1.00 -16.48 -7.80
C GLU A 99 -1.69 -15.16 -7.42
N TYR A 100 -1.13 -14.42 -6.47
CA TYR A 100 -1.67 -13.10 -6.10
C TYR A 100 -1.59 -12.12 -7.26
N ARG A 101 -0.45 -12.04 -7.97
CA ARG A 101 -0.29 -11.15 -9.14
C ARG A 101 -1.24 -11.50 -10.27
N GLN A 102 -1.60 -12.78 -10.43
CA GLN A 102 -2.53 -13.26 -11.45
C GLN A 102 -3.98 -13.41 -10.95
N GLN A 103 -4.34 -12.84 -9.80
CA GLN A 103 -5.66 -12.99 -9.19
C GLN A 103 -6.82 -12.70 -10.14
N SER A 104 -6.70 -11.70 -11.02
CA SER A 104 -7.76 -11.35 -11.98
C SER A 104 -7.97 -12.46 -13.02
N LYS A 105 -6.89 -13.06 -13.51
CA LYS A 105 -6.93 -14.19 -14.46
C LYS A 105 -7.47 -15.46 -13.80
N LEU A 106 -7.06 -15.73 -12.55
CA LEU A 106 -7.63 -16.84 -11.79
C LEU A 106 -9.13 -16.66 -11.63
N LYS A 107 -9.56 -15.45 -11.25
CA LYS A 107 -10.98 -15.12 -11.06
C LYS A 107 -11.80 -15.27 -12.36
N SER A 108 -11.26 -14.88 -13.52
CA SER A 108 -11.95 -15.05 -14.81
C SER A 108 -12.15 -16.52 -15.20
N HIS A 109 -11.32 -17.43 -14.68
CA HIS A 109 -11.48 -18.87 -14.83
C HIS A 109 -12.20 -19.54 -13.64
N GLY A 110 -12.84 -18.77 -12.75
CA GLY A 110 -13.55 -19.29 -11.58
C GLY A 110 -12.63 -19.81 -10.46
N LEU A 111 -11.32 -19.60 -10.56
CA LEU A 111 -10.32 -20.02 -9.58
C LEU A 111 -10.05 -18.90 -8.56
N LYS A 112 -9.56 -19.30 -7.37
CA LYS A 112 -9.18 -18.37 -6.30
C LYS A 112 -7.70 -18.52 -5.96
N HIS A 113 -7.01 -17.41 -5.79
CA HIS A 113 -5.65 -17.41 -5.26
C HIS A 113 -5.63 -17.69 -3.76
N ARG A 114 -4.48 -18.06 -3.21
CA ARG A 114 -4.30 -18.20 -1.76
C ARG A 114 -4.43 -16.84 -1.07
N ARG A 115 -5.31 -16.77 -0.08
CA ARG A 115 -5.59 -15.55 0.72
C ARG A 115 -5.13 -15.67 2.18
N LYS A 116 -4.95 -16.89 2.68
CA LYS A 116 -4.61 -17.20 4.07
C LYS A 116 -3.37 -18.08 4.07
N ILE A 117 -2.36 -17.67 4.83
CA ILE A 117 -1.08 -18.36 4.93
C ILE A 117 -0.71 -18.41 6.41
N MET A 118 -0.36 -19.60 6.88
CA MET A 118 0.14 -19.81 8.24
C MET A 118 1.63 -20.12 8.17
N LEU A 119 2.43 -19.38 8.93
CA LEU A 119 3.87 -19.59 9.04
C LEU A 119 4.17 -20.21 10.40
N ILE A 120 4.72 -21.43 10.41
CA ILE A 120 4.96 -22.23 11.62
C ILE A 120 6.46 -22.52 11.75
N GLY A 121 6.96 -22.48 12.98
CA GLY A 121 8.32 -22.90 13.33
C GLY A 121 8.76 -22.34 14.68
N PRO A 122 9.95 -22.74 15.17
CA PRO A 122 10.57 -22.21 16.40
C PRO A 122 10.73 -20.68 16.40
N PRO A 123 10.84 -20.00 17.55
CA PRO A 123 11.16 -18.57 17.59
C PRO A 123 12.45 -18.28 16.81
N GLY A 124 12.51 -17.13 16.13
CA GLY A 124 13.69 -16.71 15.35
C GLY A 124 13.81 -17.25 13.92
N THR A 125 12.91 -18.13 13.45
CA THR A 125 13.00 -18.70 12.07
C THR A 125 12.51 -17.79 10.94
N GLY A 126 12.47 -16.47 11.13
CA GLY A 126 12.13 -15.54 10.06
C GLY A 126 10.65 -15.50 9.63
N LYS A 127 9.71 -15.97 10.45
CA LYS A 127 8.25 -15.90 10.16
C LYS A 127 7.77 -14.47 9.91
N THR A 128 8.05 -13.56 10.85
CA THR A 128 7.69 -12.14 10.73
C THR A 128 8.40 -11.49 9.55
N MET A 129 9.68 -11.84 9.33
CA MET A 129 10.43 -11.37 8.17
C MET A 129 9.81 -11.85 6.85
N THR A 130 9.31 -13.09 6.80
CA THR A 130 8.63 -13.62 5.61
C THR A 130 7.35 -12.84 5.31
N ALA A 131 6.57 -12.46 6.33
CA ALA A 131 5.40 -11.61 6.16
C ALA A 131 5.77 -10.22 5.60
N LYS A 132 6.85 -9.61 6.13
CA LYS A 132 7.44 -8.35 5.63
C LYS A 132 7.86 -8.46 4.16
N VAL A 133 8.61 -9.51 3.82
CA VAL A 133 9.03 -9.80 2.43
C VAL A 133 7.83 -9.95 1.51
N LEU A 134 6.80 -10.70 1.90
CA LEU A 134 5.58 -10.86 1.10
C LEU A 134 4.88 -9.51 0.86
N ALA A 135 4.77 -8.67 1.88
CA ALA A 135 4.18 -7.34 1.75
C ALA A 135 4.98 -6.47 0.77
N HIS A 136 6.31 -6.44 0.90
CA HIS A 136 7.20 -5.72 0.00
C HIS A 136 7.09 -6.22 -1.46
N GLU A 137 7.17 -7.53 -1.70
CA GLU A 137 7.11 -8.13 -3.03
C GLU A 137 5.75 -7.93 -3.74
N LEU A 138 4.68 -7.83 -2.96
CA LEU A 138 3.33 -7.59 -3.44
C LEU A 138 2.98 -6.10 -3.49
N ARG A 139 3.87 -5.21 -3.03
CA ARG A 139 3.64 -3.77 -2.89
C ARG A 139 2.39 -3.45 -2.07
N LEU A 140 2.23 -4.17 -0.96
CA LEU A 140 1.12 -4.03 -0.03
C LEU A 140 1.60 -3.41 1.28
N ASN A 141 0.69 -2.74 1.98
CA ASN A 141 0.86 -2.45 3.40
C ASN A 141 0.86 -3.74 4.20
N LEU A 142 1.75 -3.83 5.19
CA LEU A 142 1.67 -4.83 6.23
C LEU A 142 0.88 -4.25 7.40
N LEU A 143 -0.19 -4.94 7.80
CA LEU A 143 -0.97 -4.58 8.98
C LEU A 143 -0.69 -5.62 10.05
N THR A 144 -0.03 -5.21 11.14
CA THR A 144 0.27 -6.09 12.26
C THR A 144 -0.74 -5.87 13.37
N ILE A 145 -1.39 -6.94 13.82
CA ILE A 145 -2.35 -6.90 14.92
C ILE A 145 -1.68 -7.53 16.15
N GLN A 146 -1.61 -6.78 17.25
CA GLN A 146 -1.14 -7.28 18.54
C GLN A 146 -2.31 -7.97 19.26
N VAL A 147 -2.41 -9.29 19.07
CA VAL A 147 -3.54 -10.10 19.56
C VAL A 147 -3.66 -10.05 21.08
N ASP A 148 -2.54 -10.05 21.79
CA ASP A 148 -2.46 -9.87 23.23
C ASP A 148 -3.15 -8.59 23.72
N LYS A 149 -2.87 -7.45 23.08
CA LYS A 149 -3.51 -6.17 23.42
C LYS A 149 -4.99 -6.14 23.04
N LEU A 150 -5.32 -6.74 21.89
CA LEU A 150 -6.69 -6.83 21.40
C LEU A 150 -7.55 -7.63 22.37
N VAL A 151 -7.08 -8.81 22.79
CA VAL A 151 -7.78 -9.67 23.74
C VAL A 151 -7.98 -8.94 25.07
N THR A 152 -6.96 -8.29 25.63
CA THR A 152 -7.10 -7.54 26.89
C THR A 152 -8.15 -6.42 26.82
N LYS A 153 -8.15 -5.65 25.72
CA LYS A 153 -9.12 -4.56 25.53
C LYS A 153 -10.56 -5.08 25.50
N PHE A 154 -10.81 -6.11 24.70
CA PHE A 154 -12.17 -6.62 24.51
C PHE A 154 -12.62 -7.58 25.61
N MET A 155 -11.71 -8.27 26.31
CA MET A 155 -12.07 -9.08 27.49
C MET A 155 -12.59 -8.23 28.64
N GLY A 156 -12.00 -7.04 28.87
CA GLY A 156 -12.46 -6.11 29.91
C GLY A 156 -13.83 -5.49 29.63
N GLU A 157 -14.21 -5.33 28.36
CA GLU A 157 -15.52 -4.83 27.94
C GLU A 157 -16.63 -5.88 28.06
N THR A 158 -16.30 -7.18 27.90
CA THR A 158 -17.29 -8.27 28.06
C THR A 158 -17.73 -8.51 29.51
N SER A 159 -16.92 -8.17 30.51
CA SER A 159 -17.30 -8.33 31.92
C SER A 159 -18.13 -7.17 32.48
N ALA A 160 -18.29 -6.09 31.72
CA ALA A 160 -19.04 -4.89 32.11
C ALA A 160 -20.45 -4.82 31.50
N LYS A 161 -20.93 -5.92 30.89
CA LYS A 161 -22.30 -6.06 30.40
C LYS A 161 -23.07 -7.10 31.21
#